data_AF-C3Z3J1-F1
#
_entry.id   AF-C3Z3J1-F1
#
_cell.length_a   1.000
_cell.length_b   1.000
_cell.length_c   1.000
_cell.angle_alpha   90.00
_cell.angle_beta   90.00
_cell.angle_gamma   90.00
#
_symmetry.space_group_name_H-M   'P 1'
#
loop_
_entity.id
_entity.type
_entity.pdbx_description
1 polymer ?
#
loop_
_entity_poly.entity_id
_entity_poly.type
_entity_poly.pdbx_seq_one_letter_code
_entity_poly.pdbx_strand_id
1 'polypeptide(L)'
;MARSVTLCLPLLVVFILFLSRSGRCFVPMVGVSLNPTDQDSDDNWTHGAITRRALLNVAADFQSSHLDCDVGDLLDVRPDRIFQEISRLFRRCYGQVVSAARFYQAALQIETANGCVDMNFATKKLPSAHFDAERFVSGNERLLELRTQVLTAIHQGEYEAARVYTGQLLHTLQDFYSHSNWVEMGHTEPNEGLAVPGADIGKVAGPDTPTCEDCSKTLGFLWYKCEDNILADVNQQGLLTSGYSSNQRDLDGNLVPKPEGGNFL
;
A
#
# COMPACT_ATOMS: atom_id res chain seq x y z
N MET A 1 -29.76 -9.47 -3.66
CA MET A 1 -29.62 -8.03 -3.92
C MET A 1 -28.18 -7.84 -4.40
N ALA A 2 -27.95 -7.87 -5.71
CA ALA A 2 -26.59 -7.87 -6.26
C ALA A 2 -25.99 -6.46 -6.12
N ARG A 3 -25.01 -6.30 -5.23
CA ARG A 3 -24.21 -5.07 -5.16
C ARG A 3 -23.31 -5.05 -6.40
N SER A 4 -23.46 -4.00 -7.22
CA SER A 4 -22.65 -3.78 -8.41
C SER A 4 -21.19 -3.59 -7.99
N VAL A 5 -20.33 -4.56 -8.32
CA VAL A 5 -18.88 -4.39 -8.25
C VAL A 5 -18.49 -3.61 -9.49
N THR A 6 -18.21 -2.32 -9.32
CA THR A 6 -17.72 -1.46 -10.41
C THR A 6 -16.31 -1.92 -10.80
N LEU A 7 -16.19 -2.65 -11.92
CA LEU A 7 -14.91 -3.01 -12.49
C LEU A 7 -14.17 -1.74 -12.94
N CYS A 8 -13.01 -1.46 -12.34
CA CYS A 8 -12.12 -0.40 -12.80
C CYS A 8 -11.37 -0.90 -14.05
N LEU A 9 -11.79 -0.48 -15.24
CA LEU A 9 -11.06 -0.74 -16.47
C LEU A 9 -9.88 0.24 -16.58
N PRO A 10 -8.64 -0.20 -16.78
CA PRO A 10 -7.51 0.72 -16.86
C PRO A 10 -7.50 1.44 -18.21
N LEU A 11 -7.43 2.77 -18.19
CA LEU A 11 -7.15 3.61 -19.36
C LEU A 11 -5.63 3.81 -19.47
N LEU A 12 -5.09 3.42 -20.63
CA LEU A 12 -3.68 3.45 -21.01
C LEU A 12 -3.12 4.88 -21.04
N VAL A 13 -2.12 5.19 -20.21
CA VAL A 13 -1.26 6.36 -20.40
C VAL A 13 0.20 5.94 -20.19
N VAL A 14 1.01 6.08 -21.23
CA VAL A 14 2.45 5.79 -21.25
C VAL A 14 3.21 7.08 -20.92
N PHE A 15 4.14 7.06 -19.97
CA PHE A 15 5.20 8.06 -19.90
C PHE A 15 6.52 7.50 -19.36
N ILE A 16 7.62 8.09 -19.83
CA ILE A 16 9.00 7.56 -19.89
C ILE A 16 9.80 7.93 -18.63
N LEU A 17 10.59 6.98 -18.09
CA LEU A 17 11.54 7.20 -16.98
C LEU A 17 12.99 7.28 -17.49
N PHE A 18 13.74 8.27 -16.99
CA PHE A 18 15.21 8.26 -16.96
C PHE A 18 15.71 8.77 -15.60
N LEU A 19 16.30 7.83 -14.84
CA LEU A 19 17.46 7.90 -13.93
C LEU A 19 17.60 9.07 -12.92
N SER A 20 17.69 8.72 -11.63
CA SER A 20 18.92 8.93 -10.84
C SER A 20 18.98 8.02 -9.62
N ARG A 21 20.15 7.39 -9.42
CA ARG A 21 20.52 6.62 -8.23
C ARG A 21 20.97 7.59 -7.12
N SER A 22 20.81 7.13 -5.87
CA SER A 22 21.25 7.74 -4.60
C SER A 22 20.55 9.03 -4.17
N GLY A 23 19.44 8.84 -3.45
CA GLY A 23 18.82 9.82 -2.54
C GLY A 23 17.81 9.09 -1.67
N ARG A 24 17.83 9.30 -0.34
CA ARG A 24 16.75 8.87 0.55
C ARG A 24 15.61 9.87 0.41
N CYS A 25 14.99 9.90 -0.77
CA CYS A 25 13.80 10.71 -1.02
C CYS A 25 12.58 9.85 -0.75
N PHE A 26 11.68 10.31 0.12
CA PHE A 26 10.30 9.86 0.09
C PHE A 26 9.52 10.77 -0.88
N VAL A 27 9.06 10.19 -1.99
CA VAL A 27 8.07 10.80 -2.88
C VAL A 27 6.99 9.75 -3.04
N PRO A 28 5.74 9.98 -2.59
CA PRO A 28 4.67 9.02 -2.79
C PRO A 28 4.43 8.88 -4.29
N MET A 29 4.92 7.77 -4.86
CA MET A 29 4.67 7.43 -6.25
C MET A 29 3.23 6.92 -6.35
N VAL A 30 2.31 7.81 -6.73
CA VAL A 30 0.95 7.41 -7.14
C VAL A 30 1.10 6.65 -8.46
N GLY A 31 1.00 5.32 -8.41
CA GLY A 31 1.31 4.48 -9.56
C GLY A 31 0.62 3.12 -9.53
N VAL A 32 -0.46 2.99 -10.28
CA VAL A 32 -0.86 1.67 -10.79
C VAL A 32 0.12 1.30 -11.89
N SER A 33 1.11 0.48 -11.55
CA SER A 33 2.04 -0.07 -12.51
C SER A 33 1.35 -1.15 -13.35
N LEU A 34 0.87 -0.77 -14.53
CA LEU A 34 0.38 -1.70 -15.57
C LEU A 34 1.50 -2.19 -16.50
N ASN A 35 2.74 -1.80 -16.22
CA ASN A 35 3.93 -2.26 -16.91
C ASN A 35 4.95 -2.66 -15.85
N PRO A 36 5.30 -3.95 -15.69
CA PRO A 36 6.13 -4.46 -14.61
C PRO A 36 7.60 -4.11 -14.84
N THR A 37 7.92 -2.85 -15.13
CA THR A 37 9.28 -2.35 -15.01
C THR A 37 9.51 -2.02 -13.54
N ASP A 38 9.53 -3.06 -12.72
CA ASP A 38 10.18 -3.08 -11.40
C ASP A 38 11.72 -2.99 -11.61
N GLN A 39 12.16 -2.03 -12.45
CA GLN A 39 13.56 -1.85 -12.86
C GLN A 39 14.27 -0.73 -12.08
N ASP A 40 13.57 -0.02 -11.19
CA ASP A 40 14.15 1.08 -10.43
C ASP A 40 14.77 0.61 -9.12
N SER A 41 15.99 0.08 -9.23
CA SER A 41 16.89 -0.30 -8.11
C SER A 41 16.33 -1.35 -7.14
N ASP A 42 17.23 -2.05 -6.44
CA ASP A 42 16.85 -3.20 -5.59
C ASP A 42 15.94 -2.81 -4.40
N ASP A 43 15.80 -1.51 -4.11
CA ASP A 43 15.17 -1.00 -2.88
C ASP A 43 13.85 -0.22 -3.10
N ASN A 44 13.33 -0.04 -4.33
CA ASN A 44 12.06 0.69 -4.56
C ASN A 44 10.97 -0.19 -5.17
N TRP A 45 10.02 -0.63 -4.34
CA TRP A 45 8.95 -1.54 -4.74
C TRP A 45 7.60 -0.84 -4.79
N THR A 46 6.84 -1.07 -5.85
CA THR A 46 5.44 -0.62 -5.94
C THR A 46 4.54 -1.39 -4.96
N HIS A 47 3.40 -0.82 -4.55
CA HIS A 47 2.39 -1.53 -3.75
C HIS A 47 1.95 -2.86 -4.39
N GLY A 48 1.85 -2.88 -5.73
CA GLY A 48 1.60 -4.08 -6.52
C GLY A 48 2.73 -5.11 -6.36
N ALA A 49 4.00 -4.72 -6.51
CA ALA A 49 5.14 -5.62 -6.35
C ALA A 49 5.24 -6.20 -4.93
N ILE A 50 5.05 -5.38 -3.90
CA ILE A 50 5.00 -5.81 -2.49
C ILE A 50 3.86 -6.82 -2.29
N THR A 51 2.67 -6.54 -2.85
CA THR A 51 1.52 -7.44 -2.78
C THR A 51 1.81 -8.78 -3.45
N ARG A 52 2.36 -8.78 -4.67
CA ARG A 52 2.73 -10.00 -5.40
C ARG A 52 3.74 -10.83 -4.60
N ARG A 53 4.75 -10.18 -4.02
CA ARG A 53 5.77 -10.83 -3.19
C ARG A 53 5.15 -11.48 -1.96
N ALA A 54 4.29 -10.76 -1.24
CA ALA A 54 3.59 -11.27 -0.07
C ALA A 54 2.73 -12.50 -0.42
N LEU A 55 2.00 -12.47 -1.55
CA LEU A 55 1.18 -13.59 -2.00
C LEU A 55 2.00 -14.84 -2.35
N LEU A 56 3.18 -14.67 -2.97
CA LEU A 56 4.10 -15.78 -3.23
C LEU A 56 4.60 -16.39 -1.93
N ASN A 57 5.03 -15.56 -0.96
CA ASN A 57 5.52 -16.03 0.33
C ASN A 57 4.44 -16.80 1.10
N VAL A 58 3.22 -16.24 1.22
CA VAL A 58 2.10 -16.91 1.89
C VAL A 58 1.72 -18.23 1.21
N ALA A 59 1.75 -18.28 -0.12
CA ALA A 59 1.49 -19.52 -0.85
C ALA A 59 2.55 -20.58 -0.58
N ALA A 60 3.82 -20.18 -0.52
CA ALA A 60 4.91 -21.08 -0.22
C ALA A 60 4.86 -21.60 1.21
N ASP A 61 4.63 -20.71 2.19
CA ASP A 61 4.47 -21.08 3.59
C ASP A 61 3.30 -22.04 3.79
N PHE A 62 2.16 -21.79 3.12
CA PHE A 62 1.03 -22.70 3.16
C PHE A 62 1.39 -24.08 2.57
N GLN A 63 2.04 -24.11 1.41
CA GLN A 63 2.37 -25.38 0.74
C GLN A 63 3.43 -26.17 1.48
N SER A 64 4.51 -25.53 1.96
CA SER A 64 5.54 -26.20 2.73
C SER A 64 4.99 -26.80 4.04
N SER A 65 4.15 -26.04 4.75
CA SER A 65 3.56 -26.49 6.03
C SER A 65 2.48 -27.56 5.90
N HIS A 66 1.75 -27.62 4.78
CA HIS A 66 0.62 -28.55 4.61
C HIS A 66 0.90 -29.73 3.68
N LEU A 67 1.88 -29.63 2.78
CA LEU A 67 2.16 -30.63 1.76
C LEU A 67 3.54 -31.26 1.86
N ASP A 68 4.39 -30.79 2.79
CA ASP A 68 5.75 -31.28 3.00
C ASP A 68 6.57 -31.29 1.69
N CYS A 69 6.52 -30.18 0.95
CA CYS A 69 7.22 -30.00 -0.31
C CYS A 69 8.37 -28.98 -0.19
N ASP A 70 9.44 -29.20 -0.98
CA ASP A 70 10.52 -28.23 -1.13
C ASP A 70 10.08 -27.05 -2.01
N VAL A 71 9.88 -25.89 -1.39
CA VAL A 71 9.49 -24.64 -2.05
C VAL A 71 10.66 -23.89 -2.70
N GLY A 72 11.90 -24.34 -2.50
CA GLY A 72 13.11 -23.73 -3.04
C GLY A 72 13.46 -22.36 -2.43
N ASP A 73 14.43 -21.68 -3.04
CA ASP A 73 14.80 -20.32 -2.63
C ASP A 73 13.88 -19.28 -3.28
N LEU A 74 13.05 -18.66 -2.46
CA LEU A 74 12.14 -17.60 -2.88
C LEU A 74 12.75 -16.22 -2.68
N LEU A 75 13.78 -16.03 -1.85
CA LEU A 75 14.32 -14.71 -1.54
C LEU A 75 14.90 -14.03 -2.79
N ASP A 76 15.54 -14.81 -3.66
CA ASP A 76 16.18 -14.33 -4.91
C ASP A 76 15.21 -14.02 -6.07
N VAL A 77 13.90 -14.15 -5.84
CA VAL A 77 12.90 -13.93 -6.89
C VAL A 77 12.79 -12.45 -7.24
N ARG A 78 13.18 -12.11 -8.47
CA ARG A 78 13.02 -10.74 -8.98
C ARG A 78 11.53 -10.34 -9.06
N PRO A 79 11.19 -9.06 -8.81
CA PRO A 79 9.80 -8.59 -8.84
C PRO A 79 9.04 -8.92 -10.15
N ASP A 80 9.70 -8.77 -11.30
CA ASP A 80 9.15 -9.05 -12.64
C ASP A 80 8.93 -10.56 -12.90
N ARG A 81 9.45 -11.42 -12.03
CA ARG A 81 9.42 -12.88 -12.14
C ARG A 81 8.44 -13.55 -11.17
N ILE A 82 7.87 -12.81 -10.22
CA ILE A 82 7.05 -13.36 -9.13
C ILE A 82 5.93 -14.28 -9.65
N PHE A 83 5.27 -13.89 -10.75
CA PHE A 83 4.21 -14.71 -11.34
C PHE A 83 4.70 -16.02 -11.99
N GLN A 84 5.92 -16.04 -12.54
CA GLN A 84 6.52 -17.28 -13.06
C GLN A 84 6.85 -18.24 -11.92
N GLU A 85 7.24 -17.70 -10.77
CA GLU A 85 7.58 -18.49 -9.59
C GLU A 85 6.37 -19.14 -8.94
N ILE A 86 5.20 -18.51 -8.94
CA ILE A 86 3.94 -19.16 -8.53
C ILE A 86 3.72 -20.47 -9.30
N SER A 87 3.92 -20.46 -10.62
CA SER A 87 3.75 -21.66 -11.46
C SER A 87 4.83 -22.72 -11.22
N ARG A 88 6.03 -22.32 -10.80
CA ARG A 88 7.10 -23.25 -10.41
C ARG A 88 6.82 -23.87 -9.05
N LEU A 89 6.41 -23.05 -8.08
CA LEU A 89 5.99 -23.47 -6.75
C LEU A 89 4.89 -24.54 -6.82
N PHE A 90 3.81 -24.28 -7.58
CA PHE A 90 2.72 -25.26 -7.75
C PHE A 90 3.20 -26.58 -8.35
N ARG A 91 4.11 -26.54 -9.34
CA ARG A 91 4.64 -27.77 -9.95
C ARG A 91 5.55 -28.56 -9.02
N ARG A 92 6.27 -27.90 -8.12
CA ARG A 92 7.09 -28.55 -7.08
C ARG A 92 6.22 -29.28 -6.06
N CYS A 93 5.16 -28.63 -5.58
CA CYS A 93 4.34 -29.17 -4.50
C CYS A 93 3.20 -30.10 -4.94
N TYR A 94 2.62 -29.88 -6.13
CA TYR A 94 1.50 -30.69 -6.62
C TYR A 94 1.82 -31.53 -7.87
N GLY A 95 3.03 -31.41 -8.43
CA GLY A 95 3.48 -32.14 -9.61
C GLY A 95 3.34 -31.39 -10.94
N GLN A 96 4.02 -31.89 -11.99
CA GLN A 96 4.25 -31.16 -13.25
C GLN A 96 3.01 -30.85 -14.09
N VAL A 97 1.89 -31.54 -13.85
CA VAL A 97 0.65 -31.39 -14.62
C VAL A 97 -0.35 -30.41 -13.98
N VAL A 98 -0.04 -29.87 -12.81
CA VAL A 98 -0.93 -28.95 -12.10
C VAL A 98 -0.77 -27.52 -12.61
N SER A 99 -1.89 -26.90 -12.94
CA SER A 99 -1.95 -25.50 -13.36
C SER A 99 -2.13 -24.56 -12.18
N ALA A 100 -1.29 -23.53 -12.10
CA ALA A 100 -1.44 -22.44 -11.15
C ALA A 100 -2.41 -21.35 -11.61
N ALA A 101 -3.10 -21.52 -12.75
CA ALA A 101 -3.89 -20.46 -13.38
C ALA A 101 -4.96 -19.87 -12.46
N ARG A 102 -5.66 -20.69 -11.67
CA ARG A 102 -6.69 -20.19 -10.74
C ARG A 102 -6.10 -19.36 -9.60
N PHE A 103 -4.94 -19.77 -9.09
CA PHE A 103 -4.22 -19.01 -8.07
C PHE A 103 -3.70 -17.69 -8.66
N TYR A 104 -3.12 -17.73 -9.86
CA TYR A 104 -2.68 -16.54 -10.58
C TYR A 104 -3.82 -15.53 -10.74
N GLN A 105 -5.00 -15.97 -11.19
CA GLN A 105 -6.17 -15.10 -11.34
C GLN A 105 -6.62 -14.52 -9.99
N ALA A 106 -6.60 -15.31 -8.92
CA ALA A 106 -6.88 -14.83 -7.58
C ALA A 106 -5.87 -13.76 -7.11
N ALA A 107 -4.57 -13.98 -7.33
CA ALA A 107 -3.52 -13.02 -6.99
C ALA A 107 -3.68 -11.71 -7.76
N LEU A 108 -3.96 -11.78 -9.07
CA LEU A 108 -4.20 -10.61 -9.92
C LEU A 108 -5.43 -9.81 -9.46
N GLN A 109 -6.49 -10.48 -8.98
CA GLN A 109 -7.66 -9.79 -8.43
C GLN A 109 -7.32 -8.98 -7.17
N ILE A 110 -6.50 -9.53 -6.27
CA ILE A 110 -6.05 -8.82 -5.06
C ILE A 110 -5.19 -7.61 -5.44
N GLU A 111 -4.20 -7.81 -6.32
CA GLU A 111 -3.32 -6.74 -6.81
C GLU A 111 -4.11 -5.63 -7.53
N THR A 112 -5.05 -6.02 -8.38
CA THR A 112 -5.92 -5.06 -9.07
C THR A 112 -6.74 -4.26 -8.07
N ALA A 113 -7.36 -4.93 -7.08
CA ALA A 113 -8.16 -4.25 -6.07
C ALA A 113 -7.32 -3.35 -5.15
N ASN A 114 -6.05 -3.69 -4.93
CA ASN A 114 -5.08 -2.82 -4.27
C ASN A 114 -4.89 -1.52 -5.07
N GLY A 115 -4.43 -1.60 -6.32
CA GLY A 115 -4.23 -0.41 -7.15
C GLY A 115 -5.51 0.38 -7.45
N CYS A 116 -6.68 -0.26 -7.41
CA CYS A 116 -7.97 0.42 -7.62
C CYS A 116 -8.30 1.46 -6.54
N VAL A 117 -7.69 1.41 -5.36
CA VAL A 117 -7.94 2.41 -4.31
C VAL A 117 -7.54 3.81 -4.78
N ASP A 118 -6.43 3.94 -5.51
CA ASP A 118 -5.98 5.20 -6.14
C ASP A 118 -6.84 5.66 -7.33
N MET A 119 -7.59 4.75 -7.95
CA MET A 119 -8.34 5.04 -9.17
C MET A 119 -9.82 5.32 -8.91
N ASN A 120 -10.38 4.67 -7.90
CA ASN A 120 -11.81 4.71 -7.63
C ASN A 120 -12.21 6.08 -7.05
N PHE A 121 -13.24 6.70 -7.63
CA PHE A 121 -13.73 8.02 -7.20
C PHE A 121 -14.11 8.10 -5.72
N ALA A 122 -14.54 6.98 -5.12
CA ALA A 122 -14.92 6.92 -3.70
C ALA A 122 -13.72 6.89 -2.75
N THR A 123 -12.54 6.46 -3.23
CA THR A 123 -11.37 6.23 -2.36
C THR A 123 -10.17 7.10 -2.72
N LYS A 124 -9.94 7.43 -4.00
CA LYS A 124 -8.74 8.14 -4.49
C LYS A 124 -8.47 9.53 -3.88
N LYS A 125 -9.45 10.08 -3.18
CA LYS A 125 -9.40 11.38 -2.49
C LYS A 125 -9.95 11.26 -1.06
N LEU A 126 -10.08 10.04 -0.55
CA LEU A 126 -10.53 9.76 0.80
C LEU A 126 -9.30 9.62 1.70
N PRO A 127 -9.03 10.57 2.61
CA PRO A 127 -7.83 10.51 3.44
C PRO A 127 -7.71 9.22 4.26
N SER A 128 -8.82 8.67 4.76
CA SER A 128 -8.79 7.40 5.51
C SER A 128 -8.41 6.19 4.65
N ALA A 129 -8.48 6.27 3.31
CA ALA A 129 -7.98 5.21 2.44
C ALA A 129 -6.47 5.23 2.27
N HIS A 130 -5.83 6.39 2.51
CA HIS A 130 -4.43 6.68 2.21
C HIS A 130 -3.61 7.14 3.43
N PHE A 131 -4.22 7.14 4.63
CA PHE A 131 -3.62 7.72 5.84
C PHE A 131 -3.19 9.20 5.72
N ASP A 132 -3.72 9.92 4.74
CA ASP A 132 -3.47 11.35 4.54
C ASP A 132 -4.15 12.22 5.61
N ALA A 133 -3.74 13.48 5.66
CA ALA A 133 -4.41 14.57 6.38
C ALA A 133 -4.59 14.30 7.88
N GLU A 134 -3.62 13.63 8.49
CA GLU A 134 -3.64 13.23 9.90
C GLU A 134 -4.83 12.31 10.26
N ARG A 135 -5.46 11.66 9.26
CA ARG A 135 -6.62 10.78 9.45
C ARG A 135 -6.22 9.37 9.88
N PHE A 136 -5.30 9.26 10.82
CA PHE A 136 -4.80 7.98 11.33
C PHE A 136 -5.87 7.15 12.04
N VAL A 137 -6.71 7.79 12.86
CA VAL A 137 -7.80 7.10 13.58
C VAL A 137 -8.78 6.49 12.58
N SER A 138 -9.31 7.29 11.65
CA SER A 138 -10.28 6.78 10.67
C SER A 138 -9.64 5.87 9.60
N GLY A 139 -8.35 6.03 9.31
CA GLY A 139 -7.59 5.07 8.52
C GLY A 139 -7.50 3.70 9.19
N ASN A 140 -7.22 3.67 10.50
CA ASN A 140 -7.21 2.44 11.27
C ASN A 140 -8.61 1.80 11.40
N GLU A 141 -9.65 2.61 11.59
CA GLU A 141 -11.05 2.13 11.56
C GLU A 141 -11.38 1.48 10.22
N ARG A 142 -10.95 2.08 9.10
CA ARG A 142 -11.09 1.50 7.77
C ARG A 142 -10.38 0.15 7.65
N LEU A 143 -9.16 0.01 8.17
CA LEU A 143 -8.44 -1.27 8.17
C LEU A 143 -9.22 -2.36 8.94
N LEU A 144 -9.77 -2.01 10.10
CA LEU A 144 -10.59 -2.92 10.92
C LEU A 144 -11.90 -3.31 10.22
N GLU A 145 -12.55 -2.36 9.55
CA GLU A 145 -13.75 -2.63 8.76
C GLU A 145 -13.44 -3.58 7.59
N LEU A 146 -12.41 -3.28 6.80
CA LEU A 146 -11.99 -4.14 5.68
C LEU A 146 -11.60 -5.54 6.17
N ARG A 147 -10.91 -5.65 7.31
CA ARG A 147 -10.57 -6.94 7.93
C ARG A 147 -11.85 -7.73 8.26
N THR A 148 -12.85 -7.07 8.82
CA THR A 148 -14.15 -7.68 9.12
C THR A 148 -14.86 -8.13 7.85
N GLN A 149 -14.82 -7.33 6.78
CA GLN A 149 -15.40 -7.66 5.48
C GLN A 149 -14.70 -8.85 4.82
N VAL A 150 -13.37 -8.93 4.87
CA VAL A 150 -12.58 -10.08 4.39
C VAL A 150 -13.02 -11.36 5.10
N LEU A 151 -13.02 -11.35 6.44
CA LEU A 151 -13.38 -12.54 7.23
C LEU A 151 -14.83 -12.96 6.98
N THR A 152 -15.75 -12.01 6.92
CA THR A 152 -17.18 -12.27 6.65
C THR A 152 -17.36 -12.90 5.27
N ALA A 153 -16.75 -12.34 4.23
CA ALA A 153 -16.83 -12.87 2.87
C ALA A 153 -16.25 -14.29 2.77
N ILE A 154 -15.13 -14.57 3.45
CA ILE A 154 -14.56 -15.93 3.52
C ILE A 154 -15.54 -16.90 4.18
N HIS A 155 -16.14 -16.53 5.32
CA HIS A 155 -17.12 -17.37 6.02
C HIS A 155 -18.37 -17.66 5.18
N GLN A 156 -18.77 -16.73 4.32
CA GLN A 156 -19.92 -16.87 3.41
C GLN A 156 -19.58 -17.58 2.09
N GLY A 157 -18.30 -17.91 1.86
CA GLY A 157 -17.83 -18.51 0.60
C GLY A 157 -17.75 -17.51 -0.56
N GLU A 158 -17.83 -16.21 -0.28
CA GLU A 158 -17.76 -15.11 -1.24
C GLU A 158 -16.29 -14.74 -1.55
N TYR A 159 -15.52 -15.71 -2.04
CA TYR A 159 -14.07 -15.57 -2.18
C TYR A 159 -13.62 -14.45 -3.12
N GLU A 160 -14.43 -14.08 -4.11
CA GLU A 160 -14.12 -12.93 -4.98
C GLU A 160 -14.22 -11.60 -4.22
N ALA A 161 -15.29 -11.41 -3.44
CA ALA A 161 -15.43 -10.25 -2.58
C ALA A 161 -14.31 -10.18 -1.53
N ALA A 162 -13.97 -11.33 -0.92
CA ALA A 162 -12.84 -11.42 0.00
C ALA A 162 -11.54 -10.92 -0.62
N ARG A 163 -11.22 -11.31 -1.86
CA ARG A 163 -10.02 -10.84 -2.57
C ARG A 163 -10.04 -9.34 -2.86
N VAL A 164 -11.20 -8.79 -3.21
CA VAL A 164 -11.35 -7.34 -3.40
C VAL A 164 -11.09 -6.59 -2.10
N TYR A 165 -11.70 -7.02 -0.99
CA TYR A 165 -11.49 -6.39 0.32
C TYR A 165 -10.05 -6.55 0.81
N THR A 166 -9.41 -7.69 0.56
CA THR A 166 -7.99 -7.90 0.87
C THR A 166 -7.11 -6.91 0.09
N GLY A 167 -7.37 -6.71 -1.20
CA GLY A 167 -6.61 -5.74 -1.99
C GLY A 167 -6.72 -4.32 -1.43
N GLN A 168 -7.94 -3.89 -1.11
CA GLN A 168 -8.17 -2.56 -0.50
C GLN A 168 -7.50 -2.42 0.87
N LEU A 169 -7.55 -3.48 1.70
CA LEU A 169 -6.90 -3.51 3.01
C LEU A 169 -5.39 -3.36 2.86
N LEU A 170 -4.79 -4.12 1.95
CA LEU A 170 -3.34 -4.08 1.70
C LEU A 170 -2.89 -2.71 1.22
N HIS A 171 -3.66 -2.06 0.33
CA HIS A 171 -3.33 -0.72 -0.14
C HIS A 171 -3.33 0.28 1.01
N THR A 172 -4.44 0.37 1.76
CA THR A 172 -4.54 1.28 2.91
C THR A 172 -3.45 1.00 3.94
N LEU A 173 -3.08 -0.27 4.17
CA LEU A 173 -1.98 -0.64 5.07
C LEU A 173 -0.61 -0.20 4.54
N GLN A 174 -0.36 -0.33 3.25
CA GLN A 174 0.89 0.11 2.61
C GLN A 174 1.01 1.63 2.66
N ASP A 175 -0.09 2.35 2.42
CA ASP A 175 -0.18 3.81 2.50
C ASP A 175 0.11 4.34 3.91
N PHE A 176 -0.21 3.59 4.98
CA PHE A 176 0.25 3.98 6.32
C PHE A 176 1.78 4.11 6.37
N TYR A 177 2.52 3.11 5.86
CA TYR A 177 3.98 3.09 5.96
C TYR A 177 4.67 3.99 4.94
N SER A 178 4.02 4.30 3.83
CA SER A 178 4.54 5.26 2.87
C SER A 178 4.15 6.68 3.26
N HIS A 179 2.89 6.98 3.56
CA HIS A 179 2.42 8.36 3.73
C HIS A 179 2.59 8.92 5.16
N SER A 180 3.10 8.14 6.10
CA SER A 180 3.40 8.61 7.47
C SER A 180 4.89 8.71 7.74
N ASN A 181 5.24 9.43 8.81
CA ASN A 181 6.60 9.50 9.33
C ASN A 181 7.04 8.25 10.14
N TRP A 182 6.35 7.11 10.06
CA TRP A 182 6.65 5.92 10.89
C TRP A 182 8.11 5.48 10.78
N VAL A 183 8.62 5.43 9.54
CA VAL A 183 10.01 5.03 9.28
C VAL A 183 10.99 6.14 9.68
N GLU A 184 10.62 7.41 9.47
CA GLU A 184 11.39 8.59 9.81
C GLU A 184 11.54 8.79 11.33
N MET A 185 10.61 8.25 12.12
CA MET A 185 10.75 8.11 13.58
C MET A 185 11.78 7.05 13.99
N GLY A 186 12.34 6.30 13.04
CA GLY A 186 13.33 5.26 13.29
C GLY A 186 12.74 3.89 13.59
N HIS A 187 11.44 3.68 13.38
CA HIS A 187 10.85 2.36 13.53
C HIS A 187 11.24 1.45 12.37
N THR A 188 11.74 0.26 12.70
CA THR A 188 12.05 -0.82 11.75
C THR A 188 11.02 -1.94 11.76
N GLU A 189 10.16 -1.96 12.77
CA GLU A 189 9.12 -2.96 12.96
C GLU A 189 7.74 -2.41 12.59
N PRO A 190 6.78 -3.29 12.24
CA PRO A 190 5.39 -2.90 12.06
C PRO A 190 4.81 -2.26 13.33
N ASN A 191 3.88 -1.32 13.15
CA ASN A 191 3.11 -0.76 14.25
C ASN A 191 2.17 -1.83 14.83
N GLU A 192 2.40 -2.22 16.09
CA GLU A 192 1.63 -3.28 16.76
C GLU A 192 0.16 -2.92 17.03
N GLY A 193 -0.19 -1.63 17.05
CA GLY A 193 -1.56 -1.16 17.23
C GLY A 193 -2.38 -1.15 15.94
N LEU A 194 -1.73 -1.18 14.78
CA LEU A 194 -2.39 -1.01 13.50
C LEU A 194 -3.26 -2.23 13.15
N ALA A 195 -4.50 -1.99 12.75
CA ALA A 195 -5.52 -3.00 12.49
C ALA A 195 -5.81 -3.95 13.68
N VAL A 196 -5.54 -3.51 14.91
CA VAL A 196 -5.87 -4.21 16.16
C VAL A 196 -7.00 -3.49 16.90
N PRO A 197 -8.16 -4.15 17.14
CA PRO A 197 -9.29 -3.51 17.81
C PRO A 197 -8.93 -2.96 19.19
N GLY A 198 -9.18 -1.67 19.40
CA GLY A 198 -8.96 -0.99 20.70
C GLY A 198 -7.50 -0.75 21.06
N ALA A 199 -6.55 -1.08 20.19
CA ALA A 199 -5.14 -0.76 20.40
C ALA A 199 -4.86 0.72 20.07
N ASP A 200 -3.87 1.27 20.76
CA ASP A 200 -3.32 2.59 20.45
C ASP A 200 -2.35 2.46 19.27
N ILE A 201 -2.56 3.25 18.21
CA ILE A 201 -1.70 3.30 17.03
C ILE A 201 -0.58 4.32 17.17
N GLY A 202 -0.58 5.13 18.23
CA GLY A 202 0.36 6.22 18.45
C GLY A 202 -0.33 7.58 18.54
N LYS A 203 0.41 8.56 19.04
CA LYS A 203 -0.07 9.93 19.17
C LYS A 203 -0.01 10.61 17.81
N VAL A 204 -1.09 11.28 17.41
CA VAL A 204 -1.15 12.01 16.14
C VAL A 204 -0.84 13.49 16.38
N ALA A 205 -0.15 14.12 15.45
CA ALA A 205 0.09 15.56 15.47
C ALA A 205 -1.25 16.32 15.51
N GLY A 206 -1.32 17.36 16.36
CA GLY A 206 -2.50 18.21 16.44
C GLY A 206 -2.64 19.12 15.21
N PRO A 207 -3.84 19.66 14.94
CA PRO A 207 -4.08 20.51 13.76
C PRO A 207 -3.18 21.75 13.72
N ASP A 208 -2.81 22.30 14.88
CA ASP A 208 -1.95 23.49 14.99
C ASP A 208 -0.46 23.13 15.23
N THR A 209 -0.09 21.85 15.13
CA THR A 209 1.28 21.39 15.33
C THR A 209 2.05 21.51 14.02
N PRO A 210 3.11 22.31 13.92
CA PRO A 210 3.98 22.29 12.75
C PRO A 210 4.67 20.92 12.65
N THR A 211 4.59 20.27 11.49
CA THR A 211 5.09 18.89 11.32
C THR A 211 6.31 18.76 10.41
N CYS A 212 6.45 19.62 9.42
CA CYS A 212 7.58 19.62 8.50
C CYS A 212 8.03 21.04 8.13
N GLU A 213 9.12 21.18 7.40
CA GLU A 213 9.55 22.37 6.65
C GLU A 213 9.11 22.24 5.18
N ASP A 214 8.96 23.37 4.50
CA ASP A 214 8.65 23.38 3.07
C ASP A 214 9.79 22.76 2.25
N CYS A 215 9.42 21.89 1.29
CA CYS A 215 10.39 21.26 0.42
C CYS A 215 11.16 22.27 -0.44
N SER A 216 12.46 22.03 -0.60
CA SER A 216 13.33 22.87 -1.41
C SER A 216 13.06 22.69 -2.91
N LYS A 217 13.06 23.80 -3.67
CA LYS A 217 12.97 23.77 -5.14
C LYS A 217 14.33 23.44 -5.73
N THR A 218 14.40 22.45 -6.61
CA THR A 218 15.64 22.11 -7.34
C THR A 218 15.67 22.74 -8.75
N LEU A 219 16.87 22.79 -9.35
CA LEU A 219 17.10 23.43 -10.66
C LEU A 219 16.29 22.73 -11.77
N GLY A 220 15.32 23.48 -12.31
CA GLY A 220 14.27 22.99 -13.19
C GLY A 220 12.95 23.06 -12.42
N PHE A 221 12.13 24.07 -12.74
CA PHE A 221 10.87 24.49 -12.08
C PHE A 221 9.79 23.39 -11.83
N LEU A 222 10.10 22.11 -12.06
CA LEU A 222 9.19 20.97 -12.03
C LEU A 222 9.44 19.99 -10.86
N TRP A 223 10.49 20.15 -10.06
CA TRP A 223 10.85 19.14 -9.04
C TRP A 223 11.14 19.74 -7.65
N TYR A 224 10.50 19.15 -6.65
CA TYR A 224 10.73 19.43 -5.23
C TYR A 224 11.61 18.35 -4.61
N LYS A 225 12.51 18.76 -3.72
CA LYS A 225 13.32 17.86 -2.91
C LYS A 225 12.90 18.01 -1.45
N CYS A 226 12.30 16.94 -0.93
CA CYS A 226 11.74 16.82 0.42
C CYS A 226 12.58 15.83 1.26
N GLU A 227 13.90 16.06 1.34
CA GLU A 227 14.76 15.24 2.21
C GLU A 227 14.81 15.87 3.61
N ASP A 228 14.68 15.03 4.64
CA ASP A 228 14.77 15.40 6.06
C ASP A 228 13.90 16.62 6.43
N ASN A 229 12.73 16.75 5.80
CA ASN A 229 11.85 17.91 5.99
C ASN A 229 10.92 17.77 7.20
N ILE A 230 10.74 16.58 7.79
CA ILE A 230 9.96 16.42 9.03
C ILE A 230 10.73 17.05 10.20
N LEU A 231 10.07 17.87 11.00
CA LEU A 231 10.70 18.55 12.13
C LEU A 231 11.18 17.53 13.16
N ALA A 232 12.42 17.66 13.61
CA ALA A 232 13.04 16.71 14.54
C ALA A 232 12.21 16.51 15.83
N ASP A 233 11.58 17.58 16.32
CA ASP A 233 10.74 17.53 17.53
C ASP A 233 9.48 16.66 17.36
N VAL A 234 8.94 16.53 16.15
CA VAL A 234 7.77 15.68 15.85
C VAL A 234 8.17 14.22 16.02
N ASN A 235 9.30 13.83 15.42
CA ASN A 235 9.83 12.48 15.51
C ASN A 235 10.29 12.15 16.93
N GLN A 236 10.98 13.07 17.62
CA GLN A 236 11.44 12.87 19.01
C GLN A 236 10.28 12.71 20.00
N GLN A 237 9.15 13.37 19.76
CA GLN A 237 7.94 13.23 20.57
C GLN A 237 7.11 11.98 20.22
N GLY A 238 7.46 11.26 19.15
CA GLY A 238 6.69 10.12 18.67
C GLY A 238 5.31 10.50 18.15
N LEU A 239 5.20 11.66 17.49
CA LEU A 239 3.96 12.12 16.88
C LEU A 239 3.88 11.61 15.44
N LEU A 240 2.83 10.85 15.12
CA LEU A 240 2.45 10.50 13.76
C LEU A 240 2.04 11.76 13.00
N THR A 241 2.57 11.92 11.79
CA THR A 241 2.17 12.94 10.82
C THR A 241 2.07 12.38 9.41
N SER A 242 1.21 12.97 8.56
CA SER A 242 1.05 12.63 7.15
C SER A 242 0.73 13.83 6.25
N GLY A 243 0.91 13.66 4.94
CA GLY A 243 0.73 14.71 3.94
C GLY A 243 -0.73 15.10 3.69
N TYR A 244 -0.94 16.27 3.07
CA TYR A 244 -2.27 16.78 2.70
C TYR A 244 -2.42 16.83 1.17
N SER A 245 -3.34 16.01 0.65
CA SER A 245 -3.66 15.96 -0.77
C SER A 245 -4.67 17.04 -1.18
N SER A 246 -4.51 17.60 -2.38
CA SER A 246 -5.47 18.58 -2.91
C SER A 246 -6.85 17.96 -3.13
N ASN A 247 -7.90 18.72 -2.76
CA ASN A 247 -9.32 18.36 -2.90
C ASN A 247 -9.75 17.04 -2.22
N GLN A 248 -9.02 16.61 -1.19
CA GLN A 248 -9.37 15.43 -0.40
C GLN A 248 -10.63 15.67 0.45
N ARG A 249 -11.46 14.64 0.61
CA ARG A 249 -12.77 14.71 1.27
C ARG A 249 -12.97 13.56 2.24
N ASP A 250 -13.62 13.83 3.37
CA ASP A 250 -13.99 12.78 4.32
C ASP A 250 -15.14 11.90 3.81
N LEU A 251 -15.56 10.91 4.61
CA LEU A 251 -16.63 9.97 4.27
C LEU A 251 -17.99 10.67 4.05
N ASP A 252 -18.19 11.85 4.64
CA ASP A 252 -19.40 12.66 4.48
C ASP A 252 -19.32 13.60 3.25
N GLY A 253 -18.19 13.59 2.53
CA GLY A 253 -17.94 14.43 1.36
C GLY A 253 -17.48 15.85 1.69
N ASN A 254 -17.21 16.15 2.95
CA ASN A 254 -16.69 17.47 3.36
C ASN A 254 -15.22 17.58 2.96
N LEU A 255 -14.82 18.78 2.53
CA LEU A 255 -13.41 19.06 2.22
C LEU A 255 -12.59 18.95 3.52
N VAL A 256 -11.45 18.26 3.45
CA VAL A 256 -10.47 18.22 4.55
C VAL A 256 -9.28 19.08 4.13
N PRO A 257 -9.30 20.39 4.42
CA PRO A 257 -8.21 21.27 4.07
C PRO A 257 -7.01 21.03 4.98
N LYS A 258 -5.87 21.51 4.51
CA LYS A 258 -4.68 21.68 5.34
C LYS A 258 -4.92 22.76 6.40
N PRO A 259 -4.58 22.53 7.68
CA PRO A 259 -4.62 23.55 8.72
C PRO A 259 -3.73 24.75 8.39
N GLU A 260 -4.10 25.95 8.86
CA GLU A 260 -3.26 27.14 8.73
C GLU A 260 -1.93 26.93 9.47
N GLY A 261 -0.80 27.09 8.76
CA GLY A 261 0.53 26.90 9.34
C GLY A 261 1.12 25.49 9.21
N GLY A 262 0.40 24.51 8.64
CA GLY A 262 1.02 23.26 8.22
C GLY A 262 1.99 23.50 7.05
N ASN A 263 3.01 22.66 6.88
CA ASN A 263 3.88 22.65 5.70
C ASN A 263 3.55 21.46 4.79
N PHE A 264 4.02 21.44 3.54
CA PHE A 264 3.74 20.33 2.62
C PHE A 264 4.75 19.20 2.84
N LEU A 265 4.25 18.00 3.14
CA LEU A 265 4.96 16.73 2.94
C LEU A 265 4.87 16.32 1.47
#